data_AF-A0A939AW59-F1
#
_entry.id   AF-A0A939AW59-F1
#
_cell.length_a   1.000
_cell.length_b   1.000
_cell.length_c   1.000
_cell.angle_alpha   90.00
_cell.angle_beta   90.00
_cell.angle_gamma   90.00
#
_symmetry.space_group_name_H-M   'P 1'
#
loop_
_entity.id
_entity.type
_entity.pdbx_description
1 polymer ?
#
loop_
_entity_poly.entity_id
_entity_poly.type
_entity_poly.pdbx_seq_one_letter_code
_entity_poly.pdbx_strand_id
1 'polypeptide(L)'
;MLKLLLGDPNARKLKRYQPIVSDINLLEEEVAPLSDDELRGLTAEFRQKLSSLQEDCLKRGMNREAILERERKLLDELLPQAFAVVREAGKRVLGMRHFDVQMVGGMVLHDGQIAEMKT
;
A
#
# COMPACT_ATOMS: atom_id res chain seq x y z
N MET A 1 -9.64 -30.57 15.09
CA MET A 1 -10.68 -30.83 14.08
C MET A 1 -11.19 -29.56 13.38
N LEU A 2 -11.61 -28.50 14.09
CA LEU A 2 -12.11 -27.26 13.47
C LEU A 2 -11.12 -26.55 12.53
N LYS A 3 -9.81 -26.46 12.87
CA LYS A 3 -8.77 -25.92 11.97
C LYS A 3 -8.60 -26.72 10.67
N LEU A 4 -8.84 -28.03 10.71
CA LEU A 4 -8.71 -28.92 9.54
C LEU A 4 -9.91 -28.77 8.59
N LEU A 5 -11.09 -28.49 9.14
CA LEU A 5 -12.35 -28.33 8.39
C LEU A 5 -12.60 -26.90 7.94
N LEU A 6 -12.18 -25.89 8.72
CA LEU A 6 -12.43 -24.47 8.47
C LEU A 6 -11.17 -23.69 8.08
N GLY A 7 -9.99 -24.30 8.10
CA GLY A 7 -8.72 -23.62 7.83
C GLY A 7 -8.27 -22.65 8.93
N ASP A 8 -7.08 -22.08 8.75
CA ASP A 8 -6.51 -21.07 9.65
C ASP A 8 -7.08 -19.67 9.33
N PRO A 9 -7.78 -19.01 10.27
CA PRO A 9 -8.26 -17.62 10.10
C PRO A 9 -7.17 -16.63 9.72
N ASN A 10 -5.96 -16.77 10.26
CA ASN A 10 -4.84 -15.89 9.94
C ASN A 10 -4.35 -16.14 8.52
N ALA A 11 -4.24 -17.40 8.10
CA ALA A 11 -3.88 -17.73 6.72
C ALA A 11 -4.91 -17.17 5.71
N ARG A 12 -6.21 -17.21 6.04
CA ARG A 12 -7.25 -16.58 5.21
C ARG A 12 -7.11 -15.06 5.14
N LYS A 13 -6.79 -14.42 6.26
CA LYS A 13 -6.57 -12.98 6.31
C LYS A 13 -5.38 -12.58 5.43
N LEU A 14 -4.27 -13.30 5.55
CA LEU A 14 -3.06 -13.09 4.75
C LEU A 14 -3.30 -13.30 3.25
N LYS A 15 -4.14 -14.28 2.87
CA LYS A 15 -4.53 -14.50 1.48
C LYS A 15 -5.19 -13.30 0.82
N ARG A 16 -5.82 -12.40 1.58
CA ARG A 16 -6.46 -11.19 1.02
C ARG A 16 -5.47 -10.16 0.51
N TYR A 17 -4.22 -10.19 0.98
CA TYR A 17 -3.16 -9.30 0.49
C TYR A 17 -2.48 -9.83 -0.78
N GLN A 18 -2.65 -11.12 -1.12
CA GLN A 18 -1.96 -11.74 -2.27
C GLN A 18 -2.30 -11.11 -3.62
N PRO A 19 -3.57 -10.73 -3.91
CA PRO A 19 -3.88 -9.97 -5.12
C PRO A 19 -3.11 -8.64 -5.17
N ILE A 20 -3.06 -7.92 -4.04
CA ILE A 20 -2.36 -6.63 -3.96
C ILE A 20 -0.84 -6.81 -4.16
N VAL A 21 -0.24 -7.87 -3.61
CA VAL A 21 1.17 -8.21 -3.90
C VAL A 21 1.39 -8.43 -5.39
N SER A 22 0.44 -9.10 -6.05
CA SER A 22 0.51 -9.35 -7.49
C SER A 22 0.43 -8.04 -8.27
N ASP A 23 -0.47 -7.14 -7.89
CA ASP A 23 -0.57 -5.79 -8.48
C ASP A 23 0.73 -4.99 -8.28
N ILE A 24 1.31 -5.01 -7.08
CA ILE A 24 2.61 -4.36 -6.79
C ILE A 24 3.72 -4.95 -7.68
N ASN A 25 3.76 -6.28 -7.83
CA ASN A 25 4.76 -6.97 -8.66
C ASN A 25 4.62 -6.57 -10.14
N LEU A 26 3.40 -6.47 -10.66
CA LEU A 26 3.14 -6.04 -12.04
C LEU A 26 3.58 -4.60 -12.28
N LEU A 27 3.34 -3.71 -11.31
CA LEU A 27 3.75 -2.31 -11.39
C LEU A 27 5.28 -2.11 -11.39
N GLU A 28 6.09 -3.14 -11.09
CA GLU A 28 7.55 -3.04 -11.24
C GLU A 28 7.97 -2.79 -12.68
N GLU A 29 7.27 -3.34 -13.67
CA GLU A 29 7.59 -3.13 -15.09
C GLU A 29 7.39 -1.66 -15.50
N GLU A 30 6.44 -0.97 -14.86
CA GLU A 30 6.16 0.45 -15.09
C GLU A 30 7.09 1.37 -14.29
N VAL A 31 7.46 0.98 -13.06
CA VAL A 31 8.24 1.81 -12.14
C VAL A 31 9.75 1.68 -12.37
N ALA A 32 10.24 0.50 -12.73
CA ALA A 32 11.67 0.25 -12.98
C ALA A 32 12.32 1.17 -14.04
N PRO A 33 11.68 1.50 -15.18
CA PRO A 33 12.29 2.37 -16.20
C PRO A 33 12.32 3.86 -15.83
N LEU A 34 11.59 4.28 -14.79
CA LEU A 34 11.56 5.69 -14.37
C LEU A 34 12.95 6.17 -13.93
N SER A 35 13.30 7.40 -14.25
CA SER A 35 14.45 8.09 -13.64
C SER A 35 14.21 8.39 -12.16
N ASP A 36 15.27 8.75 -11.44
CA ASP A 36 15.15 9.11 -10.02
C ASP A 36 14.30 10.38 -9.81
N ASP A 37 14.29 11.30 -10.78
CA ASP A 37 13.42 12.48 -10.75
C ASP A 37 11.95 12.10 -10.96
N GLU A 38 11.66 11.23 -11.92
CA GLU A 38 10.29 10.73 -12.17
C GLU A 38 9.76 9.92 -10.98
N LEU A 39 10.59 9.05 -10.40
CA LEU A 39 10.23 8.27 -9.20
C LEU A 39 9.92 9.18 -8.00
N ARG A 40 10.68 10.27 -7.82
CA ARG A 40 10.38 11.32 -6.83
C ARG A 40 9.10 12.08 -7.16
N GLY A 41 8.84 12.33 -8.45
CA GLY A 41 7.63 12.96 -8.96
C GLY A 41 6.35 12.25 -8.51
N LEU A 42 6.34 10.91 -8.51
CA LEU A 42 5.19 10.13 -8.06
C LEU A 42 4.79 10.43 -6.61
N THR A 43 5.76 10.73 -5.72
CA THR A 43 5.44 11.15 -4.35
C THR A 43 4.69 12.49 -4.33
N ALA A 44 5.07 13.44 -5.18
CA ALA A 44 4.38 14.71 -5.31
C ALA A 44 2.95 14.51 -5.83
N GLU A 45 2.76 13.63 -6.81
CA GLU A 45 1.44 13.28 -7.34
C GLU A 45 0.53 12.65 -6.27
N PHE A 46 1.03 11.70 -5.47
CA PHE A 46 0.25 11.09 -4.39
C PHE A 46 -0.20 12.11 -3.35
N ARG A 47 0.70 13.02 -2.95
CA ARG A 47 0.37 14.11 -2.02
C ARG A 47 -0.67 15.04 -2.61
N GLN A 48 -0.54 15.39 -3.88
CA GLN A 48 -1.51 16.25 -4.57
C GLN A 48 -2.91 15.61 -4.61
N LYS A 49 -3.02 14.30 -4.91
CA LYS A 49 -4.29 13.57 -4.89
C LYS A 49 -4.94 13.64 -3.49
N LEU A 50 -4.16 13.40 -2.43
CA LEU A 50 -4.65 13.47 -1.06
C LEU A 50 -5.11 14.89 -0.68
N SER A 51 -4.28 15.91 -0.94
CA SER A 51 -4.64 17.30 -0.63
C SER A 51 -5.88 17.76 -1.40
N SER A 52 -6.00 17.39 -2.67
CA SER A 52 -7.18 17.71 -3.48
C SER A 52 -8.45 17.08 -2.91
N LEU A 53 -8.37 15.82 -2.46
CA LEU A 53 -9.49 15.15 -1.81
C LEU A 53 -9.86 15.83 -0.49
N GLN A 54 -8.88 16.20 0.33
CA GLN A 54 -9.10 16.90 1.59
C GLN A 54 -9.79 18.25 1.37
N GLU A 55 -9.33 19.04 0.40
CA GLU A 55 -9.94 20.31 0.05
C GLU A 55 -11.39 20.16 -0.44
N ASP A 56 -11.67 19.18 -1.30
CA ASP A 56 -13.04 18.88 -1.76
C ASP A 56 -13.95 18.51 -0.59
N CYS A 57 -13.49 17.66 0.33
CA CYS A 57 -14.29 17.27 1.49
C CYS A 57 -14.58 18.46 2.42
N LEU A 58 -13.60 19.35 2.63
CA LEU A 58 -13.78 20.57 3.43
C LEU A 58 -14.78 21.53 2.77
N LYS A 59 -14.69 21.75 1.46
CA LYS A 59 -15.62 22.60 0.69
C LYS A 59 -17.06 22.09 0.76
N ARG A 60 -17.25 20.77 0.85
CA ARG A 60 -18.56 20.13 1.01
C ARG A 60 -19.08 20.13 2.45
N GLY A 61 -18.32 20.64 3.41
CA GLY A 61 -18.70 20.67 4.82
C GLY A 61 -18.82 19.27 5.44
N MET A 62 -18.03 18.30 4.96
CA MET A 62 -18.06 16.93 5.50
C MET A 62 -17.54 16.89 6.93
N ASN A 63 -18.14 16.01 7.75
CA ASN A 63 -17.65 15.77 9.10
C ASN A 63 -16.33 14.97 9.10
N ARG A 64 -15.69 14.89 10.27
CA ARG A 64 -14.37 14.26 10.38
C ARG A 64 -14.40 12.77 10.08
N GLU A 65 -15.42 12.03 10.51
CA GLU A 65 -15.49 10.59 10.21
C GLU A 65 -15.60 10.35 8.70
N ALA A 66 -16.43 11.12 8.00
CA ALA A 66 -16.62 10.97 6.57
C ALA A 66 -15.38 11.38 5.77
N ILE A 67 -14.61 12.37 6.24
CA ILE A 67 -13.31 12.72 5.65
C ILE A 67 -12.33 11.54 5.78
N LEU A 68 -12.19 10.99 6.99
CA LEU A 68 -11.26 9.89 7.27
C LEU A 68 -11.58 8.63 6.46
N GLU A 69 -12.86 8.33 6.26
CA GLU A 69 -13.28 7.20 5.43
C GLU A 69 -12.89 7.40 3.96
N ARG A 70 -13.00 8.62 3.43
CA ARG A 70 -12.59 8.91 2.05
C ARG A 70 -11.08 8.93 1.88
N GLU A 71 -10.35 9.47 2.86
CA GLU A 71 -8.89 9.40 2.88
C GLU A 71 -8.43 7.94 2.89
N ARG A 72 -9.01 7.10 3.74
CA ARG A 72 -8.68 5.67 3.79
C ARG A 72 -8.88 5.00 2.44
N LYS A 73 -10.03 5.22 1.79
CA LYS A 73 -10.31 4.68 0.45
C LYS A 73 -9.27 5.11 -0.57
N LEU A 74 -8.92 6.40 -0.60
CA LEU A 74 -7.89 6.89 -1.50
C LEU A 74 -6.52 6.27 -1.20
N LEU A 75 -6.16 6.12 0.07
CA LEU A 75 -4.90 5.49 0.45
C LEU A 75 -4.86 4.00 0.05
N ASP A 76 -5.97 3.29 0.19
CA ASP A 76 -6.11 1.89 -0.26
C ASP A 76 -5.99 1.78 -1.79
N GLU A 77 -6.58 2.72 -2.53
CA GLU A 77 -6.47 2.81 -4.00
C GLU A 77 -5.02 3.11 -4.44
N LEU A 78 -4.30 3.97 -3.70
CA LEU A 78 -2.91 4.33 -4.00
C LEU A 78 -1.91 3.26 -3.53
N LEU A 79 -2.31 2.35 -2.65
CA LEU A 79 -1.41 1.42 -1.96
C LEU A 79 -0.51 0.63 -2.92
N PRO A 80 -1.03 -0.03 -3.99
CA PRO A 80 -0.18 -0.84 -4.86
C PRO A 80 0.92 -0.01 -5.53
N GLN A 81 0.56 1.16 -6.07
CA GLN A 81 1.50 2.06 -6.74
C GLN A 81 2.52 2.65 -5.76
N ALA A 82 2.06 3.09 -4.59
CA ALA A 82 2.95 3.60 -3.54
C ALA A 82 3.96 2.54 -3.07
N PHE A 83 3.53 1.29 -2.91
CA PHE A 83 4.41 0.18 -2.50
C PHE A 83 5.40 -0.19 -3.60
N ALA A 84 5.00 -0.16 -4.88
CA ALA A 84 5.91 -0.37 -6.01
C ALA A 84 7.01 0.70 -6.06
N VAL A 85 6.64 1.98 -5.86
CA VAL A 85 7.59 3.10 -5.78
C VAL A 85 8.57 2.92 -4.62
N VAL A 86 8.10 2.57 -3.43
CA VAL A 86 8.96 2.32 -2.25
C VAL A 86 9.86 1.11 -2.48
N ARG A 87 9.37 0.04 -3.13
CA ARG A 87 10.16 -1.13 -3.48
C ARG A 87 11.32 -0.76 -4.41
N GLU A 88 11.04 -0.01 -5.48
CA GLU A 88 12.06 0.42 -6.43
C GLU A 88 13.07 1.37 -5.77
N ALA A 89 12.60 2.30 -4.92
CA ALA A 89 13.49 3.15 -4.14
C ALA A 89 14.43 2.34 -3.23
N GLY A 90 13.92 1.31 -2.54
CA GLY A 90 14.74 0.41 -1.73
C GLY A 90 15.81 -0.34 -2.55
N LYS A 91 15.43 -0.80 -3.76
CA LYS A 91 16.37 -1.45 -4.68
C LYS A 91 17.47 -0.49 -5.14
N ARG A 92 17.14 0.76 -5.48
CA ARG A 92 18.11 1.76 -5.96
C ARG A 92 19.04 2.27 -4.87
N VAL A 93 18.47 2.60 -3.70
CA VAL A 93 19.20 3.29 -2.63
C VAL A 93 19.97 2.30 -1.75
N LEU A 94 19.37 1.13 -1.47
CA LEU A 94 19.92 0.15 -0.52
C LEU A 94 20.39 -1.14 -1.20
N GLY A 95 20.17 -1.30 -2.50
CA GLY A 95 20.43 -2.57 -3.20
C GLY A 95 19.47 -3.70 -2.78
N MET A 96 18.37 -3.39 -2.10
CA MET A 96 17.45 -4.38 -1.53
C MET A 96 16.06 -4.26 -2.13
N ARG A 97 15.68 -5.22 -2.97
CA ARG A 97 14.29 -5.38 -3.41
C ARG A 97 13.50 -6.02 -2.28
N HIS A 98 12.49 -5.31 -1.80
CA HIS A 98 11.60 -5.82 -0.77
C HIS A 98 10.91 -7.12 -1.21
N PHE A 99 10.96 -8.14 -0.35
CA PHE A 99 10.28 -9.42 -0.54
C PHE A 99 8.76 -9.27 -0.43
N ASP A 100 8.03 -10.22 -1.02
CA ASP A 100 6.56 -10.23 -1.00
C ASP A 100 6.02 -10.32 0.43
N VAL A 101 6.71 -11.05 1.31
CA VAL A 101 6.34 -11.10 2.75
C VAL A 101 6.52 -9.75 3.46
N GLN A 102 7.46 -8.91 3.02
CA GLN A 102 7.65 -7.57 3.56
C GLN A 102 6.54 -6.63 3.08
N MET A 103 6.08 -6.79 1.83
CA MET A 103 4.90 -6.07 1.32
C MET A 103 3.64 -6.42 2.13
N VAL A 104 3.44 -7.71 2.41
CA VAL A 104 2.34 -8.15 3.29
C VAL A 104 2.48 -7.55 4.68
N GLY A 105 3.67 -7.54 5.27
CA GLY A 105 3.92 -6.89 6.55
C GLY A 105 3.55 -5.40 6.55
N GLY A 106 3.97 -4.66 5.51
CA GLY A 106 3.60 -3.26 5.35
C GLY A 106 2.09 -3.03 5.22
N MET A 107 1.38 -3.87 4.47
CA MET A 107 -0.08 -3.79 4.34
C MET A 107 -0.82 -4.10 5.65
N VAL A 108 -0.31 -5.05 6.44
CA VAL A 108 -0.87 -5.34 7.77
C VAL A 108 -0.71 -4.12 8.71
N LEU A 109 0.43 -3.43 8.65
CA LEU A 109 0.64 -2.19 9.41
C LEU A 109 -0.26 -1.05 8.92
N HIS A 110 -0.45 -0.91 7.60
CA HIS A 110 -1.38 0.04 6.99
C HIS A 110 -2.82 -0.16 7.47
N ASP A 111 -3.25 -1.42 7.63
CA ASP A 111 -4.54 -1.78 8.21
C ASP A 111 -4.66 -1.49 9.73
N GLY A 112 -3.63 -0.92 10.35
CA GLY A 112 -3.58 -0.64 11.80
C GLY A 112 -3.43 -1.89 12.66
N GLN A 113 -2.80 -2.94 12.12
CA GLN A 113 -2.63 -4.22 12.80
C GLN A 113 -1.16 -4.53 13.07
N ILE A 114 -0.90 -5.59 13.85
CA ILE A 114 0.45 -6.02 14.18
C ILE A 114 0.93 -7.03 13.13
N ALA A 115 2.03 -6.72 12.46
CA ALA A 115 2.73 -7.64 11.57
C ALA A 115 3.81 -8.41 12.37
N GLU A 116 3.53 -9.65 12.74
CA GLU A 116 4.54 -10.54 13.32
C GLU A 116 5.42 -11.12 12.21
N MET A 117 6.71 -10.77 12.23
CA MET A 117 7.72 -11.28 11.31
C MET A 117 8.96 -11.71 12.10
N LYS A 118 9.63 -12.78 11.66
CA LYS A 118 10.90 -13.19 12.26
C LYS A 118 11.97 -12.13 11.98
N THR A 119 12.82 -11.89 12.97
CA THR A 119 14.02 -11.04 12.85
C THR A 119 15.06 -11.72 11.96
#